data_AF-A0A2W4NTG7-F1
#
_entry.id   AF-A0A2W4NTG7-F1
#
_cell.length_a   1.000
_cell.length_b   1.000
_cell.length_c   1.000
_cell.angle_alpha   90.00
_cell.angle_beta   90.00
_cell.angle_gamma   90.00
#
_symmetry.space_group_name_H-M   'P 1'
#
loop_
_entity.id
_entity.type
_entity.pdbx_description
1 polymer ?
#
loop_
_entity_poly.entity_id
_entity_poly.type
_entity_poly.pdbx_seq_one_letter_code
_entity_poly.pdbx_strand_id
1 'polypeptide(L)' 'MGLDNLGLRVEPDHEAETLLTIPYDTTITIYGRNADSSWWYVIYDDQTGWVDGEFMEVSSSCADVPVQPVR' A
#
# COMPACT_ATOMS: atom_id res chain seq x y z
N MET A 1 6.41 15.21 15.43
CA MET A 1 5.39 14.57 14.60
C MET A 1 6.07 14.30 13.27
N GLY A 2 6.64 13.10 13.14
CA GLY A 2 7.32 12.72 11.90
C GLY A 2 6.26 12.63 10.82
N LEU A 3 6.57 13.07 9.61
CA LEU A 3 5.74 12.74 8.46
C LEU A 3 5.77 11.21 8.39
N ASP A 4 4.66 10.56 8.68
CA ASP A 4 4.57 9.11 8.72
C ASP A 4 4.88 8.59 7.31
N ASN A 5 6.10 8.10 7.11
CA ASN A 5 6.49 7.64 5.81
C ASN A 5 5.76 6.33 5.51
N LEU A 6 5.21 6.20 4.30
CA LEU A 6 4.42 5.06 3.90
C LEU A 6 5.32 3.83 3.70
N GLY A 7 5.22 2.85 4.60
CA GLY A 7 5.97 1.61 4.50
C GLY A 7 5.34 0.67 3.47
N LEU A 8 6.14 0.20 2.51
CA LEU A 8 5.80 -0.94 1.67
C LEU A 8 6.15 -2.21 2.43
N ARG A 9 5.16 -3.07 2.68
CA ARG A 9 5.30 -4.26 3.53
C ARG A 9 5.09 -5.54 2.75
N VAL A 10 5.63 -6.63 3.27
CA VAL A 10 5.44 -7.98 2.70
C VAL A 10 4.00 -8.47 2.84
N GLU A 11 3.31 -8.04 3.89
CA GLU A 11 1.92 -8.41 4.22
C GLU A 11 1.14 -7.15 4.66
N PRO A 12 -0.21 -7.13 4.53
CA PRO A 12 -1.07 -6.05 4.96
C PRO A 12 -1.29 -6.08 6.47
N ASP A 13 -0.19 -5.98 7.20
CA ASP A 13 -0.13 -6.04 8.67
C ASP A 13 0.90 -5.04 9.19
N HIS A 14 0.63 -4.41 10.34
CA HIS A 14 1.51 -3.39 10.89
C HIS A 14 2.80 -3.95 11.52
N GLU A 15 2.80 -5.24 11.88
CA GLU A 15 3.95 -5.98 12.40
C GLU A 15 4.76 -6.67 11.29
N ALA A 16 4.24 -6.71 10.06
CA ALA A 16 4.95 -7.27 8.90
C ALA A 16 6.22 -6.48 8.55
N GLU A 17 7.19 -7.18 7.98
CA GLU A 17 8.45 -6.61 7.50
C GLU A 17 8.21 -5.49 6.48
N THR A 18 8.84 -4.34 6.70
CA THR A 18 8.89 -3.23 5.76
C THR A 18 10.01 -3.46 4.75
N LEU A 19 9.65 -3.65 3.48
CA LEU A 19 10.55 -3.79 2.35
C LEU A 19 11.26 -2.47 2.03
N LEU A 20 10.50 -1.38 2.00
CA LEU A 20 11.01 -0.03 1.74
C LEU A 20 10.06 1.02 2.29
N THR A 21 10.53 2.27 2.25
CA THR A 21 9.77 3.43 2.66
C THR A 21 9.51 4.32 1.46
N ILE A 22 8.25 4.61 1.19
CA ILE A 22 7.81 5.50 0.12
C ILE A 22 7.77 6.94 0.68
N PRO A 23 8.46 7.90 0.04
CA PRO A 23 8.43 9.30 0.46
C PRO A 23 7.02 9.89 0.39
N TYR A 24 6.75 10.88 1.25
CA TYR A 24 5.56 11.71 1.14
C TYR A 24 5.47 12.38 -0.25
N ASP A 25 4.24 12.65 -0.71
CA ASP A 25 3.95 13.25 -2.04
C ASP A 25 4.36 12.38 -3.23
N THR A 26 4.52 11.07 -3.02
CA THR A 26 4.81 10.11 -4.10
C THR A 26 3.51 9.57 -4.69
N THR A 27 3.36 9.66 -6.02
CA THR A 27 2.27 8.98 -6.73
C THR A 27 2.68 7.55 -7.08
N ILE A 28 1.90 6.57 -6.64
CA ILE A 28 2.10 5.15 -6.93
C ILE A 28 0.86 4.54 -7.59
N THR A 29 1.07 3.48 -8.37
CA THR A 29 -0.04 2.75 -8.99
C THR A 29 -0.50 1.62 -8.07
N ILE A 30 -1.80 1.56 -7.85
CA ILE A 30 -2.46 0.49 -7.09
C ILE A 30 -2.84 -0.64 -8.05
N TYR A 31 -2.43 -1.85 -7.74
CA TYR A 31 -2.69 -3.07 -8.52
C TYR A 31 -3.71 -3.98 -7.85
N GLY A 32 -3.99 -3.77 -6.56
CA GLY A 32 -4.96 -4.56 -5.84
C GLY A 32 -5.24 -4.02 -4.44
N ARG A 33 -6.10 -4.72 -3.71
CA ARG A 33 -6.47 -4.40 -2.34
C ARG A 33 -6.67 -5.65 -1.49
N ASN A 34 -6.67 -5.49 -0.18
CA ASN A 34 -7.12 -6.54 0.72
C ASN A 34 -8.67 -6.59 0.73
N ALA A 35 -9.24 -7.62 1.37
CA ALA A 35 -10.69 -7.84 1.39
C ALA A 35 -11.47 -6.62 1.93
N ASP A 36 -10.93 -5.98 2.97
CA ASP A 36 -11.57 -4.86 3.66
C ASP A 36 -11.20 -3.48 3.08
N SER A 37 -10.38 -3.44 2.01
CA SER A 37 -9.90 -2.21 1.36
C SER A 37 -9.13 -1.25 2.27
N SER A 38 -8.54 -1.76 3.36
CA SER A 38 -7.67 -0.99 4.26
C SER A 38 -6.22 -0.95 3.78
N TRP A 39 -5.83 -1.93 2.96
CA TRP A 39 -4.48 -2.06 2.42
C TRP A 39 -4.50 -2.17 0.91
N TRP A 40 -3.52 -1.54 0.28
CA TRP A 40 -3.37 -1.50 -1.16
C TRP A 40 -2.13 -2.25 -1.59
N TYR A 41 -2.28 -3.10 -2.60
CA TYR A 41 -1.16 -3.80 -3.23
C TYR A 41 -0.58 -2.93 -4.33
N VAL A 42 0.68 -2.57 -4.22
CA VAL A 42 1.37 -1.60 -5.08
C VAL A 42 2.70 -2.14 -5.57
N ILE A 43 3.23 -1.51 -6.62
CA ILE A 43 4.59 -1.73 -7.11
C ILE A 43 5.34 -0.40 -7.03
N TYR A 44 6.46 -0.39 -6.34
CA TYR A 44 7.33 0.77 -6.18
C TYR A 44 8.79 0.34 -6.18
N ASP A 45 9.63 1.00 -6.99
CA ASP A 45 11.07 0.70 -7.10
C ASP A 45 11.36 -0.78 -7.38
N ASP A 46 10.63 -1.38 -8.34
CA ASP A 46 10.66 -2.81 -8.69
C ASP A 46 10.30 -3.78 -7.55
N GLN A 47 9.84 -3.28 -6.40
CA GLN A 47 9.34 -4.08 -5.29
C GLN A 47 7.82 -4.07 -5.26
N THR A 48 7.25 -5.23 -4.94
CA THR A 48 5.79 -5.41 -4.82
C THR A 48 5.44 -5.66 -3.37
N GLY A 49 4.40 -5.00 -2.87
CA GLY A 49 3.98 -5.17 -1.49
C GLY A 49 2.71 -4.42 -1.15
N TRP A 50 2.45 -4.34 0.15
CA TRP A 50 1.26 -3.76 0.75
C TRP A 50 1.57 -2.42 1.39
N VAL A 51 0.73 -1.43 1.12
CA VAL A 51 0.79 -0.12 1.76
C VAL A 51 -0.52 0.16 2.48
N ASP A 52 -0.41 0.84 3.59
CA ASP A 52 -1.55 1.18 4.43
C ASP A 52 -2.35 2.32 3.80
N GLY A 53 -3.66 2.10 3.64
CA GLY A 53 -4.56 3.05 3.00
C GLY A 53 -4.88 4.29 3.83
N GLU A 54 -4.63 4.27 5.14
CA GLU A 54 -4.85 5.44 6.03
C GLU A 54 -3.90 6.58 5.70
N PHE A 55 -2.73 6.28 5.14
CA PHE A 55 -1.70 7.24 4.75
C PHE A 55 -1.76 7.62 3.26
N MET A 56 -2.81 7.21 2.55
CA MET A 56 -2.94 7.44 1.11
C MET A 56 -4.15 8.29 0.76
N GLU A 57 -3.98 9.21 -0.19
CA GLU A 57 -5.11 9.79 -0.91
C GLU A 57 -5.46 8.89 -2.10
N VAL A 58 -6.61 8.23 -1.95
CA VAL A 58 -7.03 7.15 -2.83
C VAL A 58 -8.16 7.66 -3.74
N SER A 59 -7.92 7.69 -5.06
CA SER A 59 -8.91 8.16 -6.03
C SER A 59 -10.07 7.16 -6.18
N SER A 60 -11.30 7.63 -6.41
CA SER A 60 -12.49 6.76 -6.51
C SER A 60 -12.42 5.66 -7.58
N SER A 61 -11.52 5.76 -8.57
CA SER A 61 -11.31 4.75 -9.60
C SER A 61 -10.65 3.46 -9.10
N CYS A 62 -9.90 3.49 -8.00
CA CYS A 62 -9.26 2.28 -7.48
C CYS A 62 -10.18 1.42 -6.60
N ALA A 63 -11.46 1.81 -6.44
CA ALA A 63 -12.47 0.95 -5.80
C ALA A 63 -12.74 -0.33 -6.60
N ASP A 64 -12.37 -0.36 -7.88
CA ASP A 64 -12.53 -1.49 -8.80
C ASP A 64 -11.30 -2.42 -8.85
N VAL A 65 -10.21 -2.09 -8.14
CA VAL A 65 -9.01 -2.93 -8.16
C VAL A 65 -9.30 -4.32 -7.57
N PRO A 66 -8.70 -5.38 -8.13
CA PRO A 66 -8.95 -6.74 -7.68
C PRO A 66 -8.50 -6.94 -6.23
N VAL A 67 -9.23 -7.79 -5.50
CA VAL A 67 -8.79 -8.27 -4.20
C VAL A 67 -7.63 -9.25 -4.42
N GLN A 68 -6.48 -8.96 -3.83
CA GLN A 68 -5.31 -9.84 -3.88
C GLN A 68 -5.31 -10.76 -2.64
N PRO A 69 -4.95 -12.05 -2.79
CA PRO A 69 -4.81 -12.93 -1.66
C PRO A 69 -3.66 -12.45 -0.76
N VAL A 70 -3.94 -12.30 0.53
CA VAL A 70 -2.91 -12.16 1.55
C VAL A 70 -2.28 -13.54 1.74
N ARG A 71 -0.97 -13.62 1.56
CA ARG A 71 -0.26 -14.89 1.50
C ARG A 71 0.32 -15.26 2.85
#